data_AF-A0A1Y1VN39-F1
#
_entry.id   AF-A0A1Y1VN39-F1
#
_cell.length_a   1.000
_cell.length_b   1.000
_cell.length_c   1.000
_cell.angle_alpha   90.00
_cell.angle_beta   90.00
_cell.angle_gamma   90.00
#
_symmetry.space_group_name_H-M   'P 1'
#
loop_
_entity.id
_entity.type
_entity.pdbx_description
1 polymer ?
#
loop_
_entity_poly.entity_id
_entity_poly.type
_entity_poly.pdbx_seq_one_letter_code
_entity_poly.pdbx_strand_id
1 'polypeptide(L)'
;MLMGISNTFLLKTFILLIFSIFISDVRSENSNQVLSFGYFDGSLNDPLSIDGSKFSHIIYAFGTIDSNNQVQPFNQYEDVERIYHQSQNNCISCLKGSYYQLFLLKQKYPHLKIILSIGGWGNSQRFSDTFLTPQSRQVFIQSITNWFTKFPIFEGVDIDWEYPVSGGDVGTNHNENDGINLAAFIKELREYWNLTGHQDWYITLALPASIPDYLANNISVMNIFVENLNWILIMLYELAYGTSVTRHNSNWSPSSHDTGEAKYRCVHQCLESYLTKSSFKLTQLIIGIPFFSREYYAVRNNSTEYPGLNMPFNKDIALGTSGYNVLMEEYLNNGFIDYYDPEAQASYLYNPNTHIYATYESKKGVLPKVNFIIDKGLGGIFYWELGRDSKLPQYSIVNYVNELLKIDYSLQYNKTSVAIDDKRKKNNKMMKTIIKTEDNICNKFTSLNSEFYNTNCHWKYEDNLMLEHLLSTSSAFPSYKMHHLFMTLLFFVIIGTIFI
;
A
#
# COMPACT_ATOMS: atom_id res chain seq x y z
N MET A 1 -49.52 -52.34 -3.30
CA MET A 1 -49.42 -50.89 -3.04
C MET A 1 -48.39 -50.71 -1.94
N LEU A 2 -47.17 -50.22 -2.13
CA LEU A 2 -46.57 -49.30 -3.10
C LEU A 2 -45.28 -49.95 -3.64
N MET A 3 -45.10 -50.16 -4.95
CA MET A 3 -44.50 -49.19 -5.88
C MET A 3 -43.27 -48.51 -5.26
N GLY A 4 -42.06 -48.94 -5.57
CA GLY A 4 -41.48 -48.80 -6.91
C GLY A 4 -40.71 -47.49 -6.98
N ILE A 5 -39.69 -47.34 -6.13
CA ILE A 5 -38.74 -46.22 -6.24
C ILE A 5 -37.92 -46.51 -7.50
N SER A 6 -38.29 -45.85 -8.59
CA SER A 6 -37.65 -46.02 -9.88
C SER A 6 -36.17 -45.66 -9.78
N ASN A 7 -35.31 -46.45 -10.44
CA ASN A 7 -33.89 -46.14 -10.62
C ASN A 7 -33.65 -44.73 -11.20
N THR A 8 -34.67 -44.11 -11.78
CA THR A 8 -34.64 -42.71 -12.25
C THR A 8 -34.67 -41.67 -11.13
N PHE A 9 -35.19 -41.98 -9.93
CA PHE A 9 -35.16 -41.04 -8.80
C PHE A 9 -33.76 -40.97 -8.18
N LEU A 10 -33.15 -42.13 -7.89
CA LEU A 10 -31.77 -42.22 -7.41
C LEU A 10 -30.76 -41.62 -8.40
N LEU A 11 -30.94 -41.86 -9.71
CA LEU A 11 -30.07 -41.27 -10.74
C LEU A 11 -30.25 -39.74 -10.85
N LYS A 12 -31.48 -39.22 -10.70
CA LYS A 12 -31.73 -37.77 -10.66
C LYS A 12 -31.16 -37.12 -9.41
N THR A 13 -31.23 -37.76 -8.24
CA THR A 13 -30.63 -37.24 -7.00
C THR A 13 -29.11 -37.25 -7.08
N PHE A 14 -28.51 -38.27 -7.70
CA PHE A 14 -27.06 -38.36 -7.90
C PHE A 14 -26.54 -37.35 -8.94
N ILE A 15 -27.27 -37.11 -10.03
CA ILE A 15 -26.94 -36.09 -11.02
C ILE A 15 -27.12 -34.68 -10.44
N LEU A 16 -28.16 -34.44 -9.61
CA LEU A 16 -28.32 -33.17 -8.89
C LEU A 16 -27.20 -32.93 -7.87
N LEU A 17 -26.74 -33.98 -7.16
CA LEU A 17 -25.61 -33.88 -6.24
C LEU A 17 -24.30 -33.58 -6.97
N ILE A 18 -24.04 -34.26 -8.10
CA ILE A 18 -22.88 -33.97 -8.96
C ILE A 18 -22.99 -32.56 -9.55
N PHE A 19 -24.16 -32.12 -10.03
CA PHE A 19 -24.35 -30.74 -10.48
C PHE A 19 -24.18 -29.73 -9.35
N SER A 20 -24.62 -30.01 -8.11
CA SER A 20 -24.38 -29.11 -6.98
C SER A 20 -22.91 -29.09 -6.52
N ILE A 21 -22.17 -30.19 -6.70
CA ILE A 21 -20.72 -30.25 -6.44
C ILE A 21 -19.93 -29.54 -7.55
N PHE A 22 -20.41 -29.58 -8.80
CA PHE A 22 -19.82 -28.82 -9.92
C PHE A 22 -20.25 -27.35 -9.97
N ILE A 23 -21.38 -26.97 -9.35
CA ILE A 23 -21.80 -25.56 -9.24
C ILE A 23 -21.08 -24.84 -8.09
N SER A 24 -20.54 -25.57 -7.09
CA SER A 24 -19.71 -24.96 -6.04
C SER A 24 -18.27 -24.63 -6.46
N ASP A 25 -17.77 -25.23 -7.54
CA ASP A 25 -16.39 -25.02 -8.04
C ASP A 25 -16.30 -24.22 -9.35
N VAL A 26 -17.41 -23.61 -9.80
CA VAL A 26 -17.37 -22.47 -10.72
C VAL A 26 -17.63 -21.20 -9.91
N ARG A 27 -16.83 -20.97 -8.87
CA ARG A 27 -16.51 -19.58 -8.52
C ARG A 27 -15.66 -19.07 -9.68
N SER A 28 -16.27 -18.21 -10.48
CA SER A 28 -15.58 -17.25 -11.33
C SER A 28 -14.16 -16.97 -10.81
N GLU A 29 -13.15 -17.52 -11.48
CA GLU A 29 -11.73 -17.11 -11.33
C GLU A 29 -11.49 -15.68 -11.88
N ASN A 30 -12.56 -14.92 -12.15
CA ASN A 30 -12.55 -13.54 -12.61
C ASN A 30 -13.16 -12.58 -11.58
N SER A 31 -12.88 -12.76 -10.28
CA SER A 31 -12.87 -11.57 -9.41
C SER A 31 -11.50 -10.91 -9.57
N ASN A 32 -11.41 -9.84 -10.36
CA ASN A 32 -10.22 -8.98 -10.36
C ASN A 32 -9.88 -8.66 -8.91
N GLN A 33 -8.74 -9.16 -8.43
CA GLN A 33 -8.31 -8.92 -7.06
C GLN A 33 -8.01 -7.44 -6.90
N VAL A 34 -8.77 -6.77 -6.04
CA VAL A 34 -8.51 -5.37 -5.69
C VAL A 34 -7.21 -5.30 -4.89
N LEU A 35 -6.24 -4.55 -5.41
CA LEU A 35 -4.93 -4.43 -4.80
C LEU A 35 -4.94 -3.36 -3.70
N SER A 36 -4.14 -3.60 -2.66
CA SER A 36 -3.90 -2.66 -1.56
C SER A 36 -2.42 -2.35 -1.49
N PHE A 37 -2.09 -1.07 -1.64
CA PHE A 37 -0.74 -0.52 -1.63
C PHE A 37 -0.56 0.36 -0.39
N GLY A 38 0.63 0.37 0.20
CA GLY A 38 0.97 1.34 1.24
C GLY A 38 2.30 2.00 0.96
N TYR A 39 2.32 3.33 0.92
CA TYR A 39 3.57 4.10 0.88
C TYR A 39 4.18 4.17 2.27
N PHE A 40 5.41 3.70 2.42
CA PHE A 40 6.18 3.81 3.66
C PHE A 40 7.33 4.78 3.45
N ASP A 41 7.27 5.95 4.10
CA ASP A 41 8.37 6.90 4.15
C ASP A 41 9.48 6.37 5.08
N GLY A 42 10.67 6.17 4.53
CA GLY A 42 11.87 5.71 5.21
C GLY A 42 12.37 6.66 6.31
N SER A 43 11.89 7.90 6.35
CA SER A 43 12.12 8.83 7.45
C SER A 43 11.31 8.49 8.72
N LEU A 44 10.26 7.67 8.57
CA LEU A 44 9.34 7.29 9.63
C LEU A 44 9.60 5.87 10.12
N ASN A 45 9.54 5.67 11.45
CA ASN A 45 9.42 4.36 12.12
C ASN A 45 10.34 3.23 11.57
N ASP A 46 9.99 1.98 11.88
CA ASP A 46 10.70 0.77 11.44
C ASP A 46 9.82 0.05 10.39
N PRO A 47 10.31 -0.21 9.15
CA PRO A 47 9.54 -0.95 8.14
C PRO A 47 9.03 -2.31 8.59
N LEU A 48 9.70 -2.98 9.54
CA LEU A 48 9.26 -4.27 10.07
C LEU A 48 7.98 -4.17 10.91
N SER A 49 7.60 -2.96 11.32
CA SER A 49 6.34 -2.70 12.03
C SER A 49 5.09 -2.80 11.14
N ILE A 50 5.26 -2.90 9.82
CA ILE A 50 4.15 -3.04 8.87
C ILE A 50 3.46 -4.39 9.05
N ASP A 51 2.14 -4.37 9.15
CA ASP A 51 1.31 -5.57 9.03
C ASP A 51 1.08 -5.92 7.55
N GLY A 52 2.00 -6.72 7.00
CA GLY A 52 1.98 -7.13 5.60
C GLY A 52 0.77 -7.98 5.18
N SER A 53 -0.03 -8.49 6.12
CA SER A 53 -1.27 -9.21 5.80
C SER A 53 -2.35 -8.29 5.19
N LYS A 54 -2.19 -6.97 5.33
CA LYS A 54 -3.15 -5.96 4.88
C LYS A 54 -2.86 -5.40 3.49
N PHE A 55 -1.70 -5.73 2.92
CA PHE A 55 -1.21 -5.13 1.69
C PHE A 55 -0.77 -6.20 0.69
N SER A 56 -0.94 -5.88 -0.58
CA SER A 56 -0.31 -6.60 -1.69
C SER A 56 1.08 -6.04 -2.00
N HIS A 57 1.22 -4.72 -1.89
CA HIS A 57 2.39 -3.98 -2.29
C HIS A 57 2.76 -2.96 -1.22
N ILE A 58 4.06 -2.81 -0.96
CA ILE A 58 4.62 -1.71 -0.21
C ILE A 58 5.44 -0.87 -1.18
N ILE A 59 5.13 0.42 -1.26
CA ILE A 59 5.94 1.40 -1.97
C ILE A 59 6.89 2.01 -0.94
N TYR A 60 8.19 1.74 -1.04
CA TYR A 60 9.19 2.34 -0.18
C TYR A 60 9.58 3.71 -0.72
N ALA A 61 9.24 4.75 0.03
CA ALA A 61 9.50 6.14 -0.29
C ALA A 61 10.67 6.64 0.60
N PHE A 62 11.71 7.27 0.09
CA PHE A 62 12.06 7.44 -1.32
C PHE A 62 13.50 7.01 -1.58
N GLY A 63 13.80 6.71 -2.84
CA GLY A 63 15.12 6.91 -3.41
C GLY A 63 15.22 8.28 -4.09
N THR A 64 16.43 8.67 -4.47
CA THR A 64 16.67 9.91 -5.22
C THR A 64 17.61 9.68 -6.40
N ILE A 65 17.80 10.72 -7.20
CA ILE A 65 18.67 10.72 -8.38
C ILE A 65 19.84 11.64 -8.13
N ASP A 66 21.06 11.11 -8.26
CA ASP A 66 22.28 11.89 -8.07
C ASP A 66 22.59 12.83 -9.27
N SER A 67 23.71 13.56 -9.18
CA SER A 67 24.18 14.45 -10.25
C SER A 67 24.63 13.71 -11.52
N ASN A 68 24.87 12.40 -11.43
CA ASN A 68 25.25 11.54 -12.55
C ASN A 68 24.07 10.78 -13.15
N ASN A 69 22.83 11.11 -12.76
CA ASN A 69 21.60 10.43 -13.20
C ASN A 69 21.51 8.97 -12.72
N GLN A 70 22.06 8.67 -11.55
CA GLN A 70 22.03 7.35 -10.93
C GLN A 70 21.10 7.33 -9.72
N VAL A 71 20.45 6.19 -9.48
CA VAL A 71 19.67 6.00 -8.26
C VAL A 71 20.59 5.93 -7.04
N GLN A 72 20.17 6.54 -5.95
CA GLN A 72 20.80 6.43 -4.65
C GLN A 72 19.74 6.48 -3.53
N PRO A 73 20.10 6.08 -2.29
CA PRO A 73 19.20 6.25 -1.14
C PRO A 73 18.87 7.72 -0.93
N PHE A 74 17.64 8.04 -0.55
CA PHE A 74 17.28 9.42 -0.20
C PHE A 74 17.94 9.82 1.12
N ASN A 75 17.92 8.92 2.11
CA ASN A 75 18.63 9.09 3.36
C ASN A 75 19.59 7.92 3.57
N GLN A 76 20.85 8.13 3.17
CA GLN A 76 21.94 7.15 3.29
C GLN A 76 22.00 6.48 4.68
N TYR A 77 21.81 7.25 5.75
CA TYR A 77 21.86 6.69 7.10
C TYR A 77 20.67 5.76 7.37
N GLU A 78 19.45 6.27 7.21
CA GLU A 78 18.23 5.51 7.51
C GLU A 78 18.06 4.30 6.59
N ASP A 79 18.30 4.48 5.30
CA ASP A 79 18.02 3.48 4.26
C ASP A 79 18.96 2.28 4.35
N VAL A 80 20.27 2.53 4.56
CA VAL A 80 21.30 1.50 4.35
C VAL A 80 22.37 1.38 5.45
N GLU A 81 22.43 2.28 6.44
CA GLU A 81 23.50 2.25 7.46
C GLU A 81 22.99 2.08 8.91
N ARG A 82 21.75 2.48 9.21
CA ARG A 82 21.19 2.45 10.55
C ARG A 82 21.19 1.03 11.11
N ILE A 83 21.65 0.92 12.35
CA ILE A 83 21.72 -0.33 13.09
C ILE A 83 20.42 -0.50 13.86
N TYR A 84 19.66 -1.53 13.51
CA TYR A 84 18.44 -1.92 14.24
C TYR A 84 18.68 -3.08 15.21
N HIS A 85 19.68 -3.93 14.93
CA HIS A 85 19.94 -5.14 15.70
C HIS A 85 21.39 -5.20 16.19
N GLN A 86 21.57 -5.70 17.42
CA GLN A 86 22.90 -5.86 18.03
C GLN A 86 23.85 -6.73 17.20
N SER A 87 23.34 -7.69 16.43
CA SER A 87 24.15 -8.53 15.53
C SER A 87 24.82 -7.76 14.40
N GLN A 88 24.39 -6.52 14.13
CA GLN A 88 24.96 -5.64 13.13
C GLN A 88 26.05 -4.72 13.71
N ASN A 89 26.19 -4.65 15.06
CA ASN A 89 27.27 -3.92 15.71
C ASN A 89 28.61 -4.55 15.31
N ASN A 90 29.43 -3.82 14.55
CA ASN A 90 30.72 -4.23 13.99
C ASN A 90 30.69 -5.10 12.73
N CYS A 91 29.52 -5.30 12.10
CA CYS A 91 29.50 -5.90 10.77
C CYS A 91 29.67 -4.82 9.70
N ILE A 92 30.83 -4.79 9.03
CA ILE A 92 31.14 -3.78 8.02
C ILE A 92 30.31 -4.02 6.76
N SER A 93 30.30 -5.25 6.23
CA SER A 93 29.54 -5.60 5.03
C SER A 93 28.26 -6.36 5.38
N CYS A 94 27.38 -5.81 6.20
CA CYS A 94 26.03 -6.38 6.42
C CYS A 94 24.97 -5.47 5.81
N LEU A 95 23.86 -6.07 5.36
CA LEU A 95 22.66 -5.31 5.04
C LEU A 95 22.13 -4.67 6.34
N LYS A 96 21.85 -3.37 6.28
CA LYS A 96 21.42 -2.54 7.41
C LYS A 96 20.32 -1.58 6.96
N GLY A 97 19.92 -0.68 7.86
CA GLY A 97 18.91 0.34 7.61
C GLY A 97 17.54 -0.25 7.32
N SER A 98 16.69 0.60 6.77
CA SER A 98 15.34 0.23 6.32
C SER A 98 15.36 -0.89 5.29
N TYR A 99 16.39 -1.00 4.45
CA TYR A 99 16.49 -2.09 3.47
C TYR A 99 16.62 -3.46 4.15
N TYR A 100 17.32 -3.53 5.29
CA TYR A 100 17.33 -4.73 6.10
C TYR A 100 15.97 -5.04 6.74
N GLN A 101 15.26 -4.01 7.21
CA GLN A 101 13.93 -4.19 7.78
C GLN A 101 12.90 -4.65 6.74
N LEU A 102 12.97 -4.14 5.51
CA LEU A 102 12.19 -4.61 4.37
C LEU A 102 12.52 -6.06 3.99
N PHE A 103 13.79 -6.45 4.06
CA PHE A 103 14.20 -7.84 3.88
C PHE A 103 13.55 -8.77 4.93
N LEU A 104 13.55 -8.37 6.21
CA LEU A 104 12.86 -9.11 7.26
C LEU A 104 11.33 -9.13 7.07
N LEU A 105 10.75 -8.00 6.67
CA LEU A 105 9.32 -7.89 6.38
C LEU A 105 8.90 -8.86 5.27
N LYS A 106 9.70 -8.96 4.19
CA LYS A 106 9.46 -9.86 3.07
C LYS A 106 9.64 -11.33 3.45
N GLN A 107 10.55 -11.65 4.36
CA GLN A 107 10.62 -13.00 4.93
C GLN A 107 9.37 -13.33 5.75
N LYS A 108 8.88 -12.36 6.54
CA LYS A 108 7.65 -12.51 7.32
C LYS A 108 6.42 -12.61 6.41
N TYR A 109 6.39 -11.88 5.30
CA TYR A 109 5.27 -11.83 4.36
C TYR A 109 5.77 -12.03 2.92
N PRO A 110 6.05 -13.28 2.49
CA PRO A 110 6.63 -13.56 1.18
C PRO A 110 5.77 -13.14 -0.02
N HIS A 111 4.47 -12.93 0.19
CA HIS A 111 3.56 -12.45 -0.85
C HIS A 111 3.75 -10.96 -1.16
N LEU A 112 4.29 -10.18 -0.22
CA LEU A 112 4.45 -8.74 -0.39
C LEU A 112 5.40 -8.43 -1.54
N LYS A 113 4.93 -7.55 -2.42
CA LYS A 113 5.73 -6.91 -3.45
C LYS A 113 6.27 -5.59 -2.91
N ILE A 114 7.57 -5.37 -3.04
CA ILE A 114 8.22 -4.14 -2.57
C ILE A 114 8.71 -3.37 -3.79
N ILE A 115 8.23 -2.14 -3.95
CA ILE A 115 8.56 -1.25 -5.06
C ILE A 115 9.29 -0.04 -4.49
N LEU A 116 10.41 0.35 -5.10
CA LEU A 116 11.14 1.55 -4.70
C LEU A 116 10.53 2.76 -5.41
N SER A 117 10.01 3.74 -4.66
CA SER A 117 9.60 5.02 -5.24
C SER A 117 10.77 5.98 -5.28
N ILE A 118 10.98 6.58 -6.45
CA ILE A 118 11.98 7.62 -6.68
C ILE A 118 11.23 8.94 -6.81
N GLY A 119 11.69 9.98 -6.11
CA GLY A 119 11.11 11.31 -6.20
C GLY A 119 10.30 11.70 -4.98
N GLY A 120 9.08 12.19 -5.21
CA GLY A 120 8.20 12.84 -4.24
C GLY A 120 8.37 14.36 -4.19
N TRP A 121 7.46 15.01 -3.47
CA TRP A 121 7.52 16.44 -3.18
C TRP A 121 8.88 16.84 -2.54
N GLY A 122 9.55 17.83 -3.14
CA GLY A 122 10.87 18.30 -2.69
C GLY A 122 12.07 17.42 -3.13
N ASN A 123 11.83 16.35 -3.87
CA ASN A 123 12.87 15.44 -4.39
C ASN A 123 12.70 15.14 -5.90
N SER A 124 11.96 16.01 -6.61
CA SER A 124 11.63 15.84 -8.04
C SER A 124 12.51 16.67 -8.99
N GLN A 125 13.49 17.40 -8.48
CA GLN A 125 14.23 18.42 -9.24
C GLN A 125 15.08 17.86 -10.38
N ARG A 126 15.44 16.57 -10.34
CA ARG A 126 16.38 15.94 -11.27
C ARG A 126 15.71 15.20 -12.42
N PHE A 127 14.40 14.98 -12.39
CA PHE A 127 13.72 14.14 -13.38
C PHE A 127 13.79 14.68 -14.80
N SER A 128 13.53 15.99 -14.99
CA SER A 128 13.62 16.64 -16.31
C SER A 128 14.96 16.38 -16.98
N ASP A 129 16.07 16.61 -16.26
CA ASP A 129 17.42 16.38 -16.79
C ASP A 129 17.75 14.90 -17.00
N THR A 130 17.29 14.05 -16.07
CA THR A 130 17.53 12.61 -16.11
C THR A 130 16.88 11.98 -17.34
N PHE A 131 15.65 12.38 -17.66
CA PHE A 131 14.91 11.79 -18.78
C PHE A 131 15.10 12.50 -20.12
N LEU A 132 15.77 13.66 -20.13
CA LEU A 132 15.91 14.54 -21.29
C LEU A 132 16.48 13.86 -22.54
N THR A 133 17.53 13.06 -22.41
CA THR A 133 18.25 12.47 -23.54
C THR A 133 18.26 10.94 -23.48
N PRO A 134 18.37 10.23 -24.62
CA PRO A 134 18.53 8.76 -24.60
C PRO A 134 19.72 8.31 -23.74
N GLN A 135 20.82 9.07 -23.75
CA GLN A 135 22.02 8.75 -22.98
C GLN A 135 21.76 8.88 -21.47
N SER A 136 21.13 9.96 -21.02
CA SER A 136 20.82 10.16 -19.60
C SER A 136 19.80 9.13 -19.09
N ARG A 137 18.79 8.79 -19.90
CA ARG A 137 17.84 7.71 -19.60
C ARG A 137 18.55 6.36 -19.45
N GLN A 138 19.44 6.03 -20.38
CA GLN A 138 20.18 4.77 -20.33
C GLN A 138 21.04 4.65 -19.07
N VAL A 139 21.65 5.74 -18.62
CA VAL A 139 22.41 5.76 -17.35
C VAL A 139 21.49 5.42 -16.17
N PHE A 140 20.32 6.06 -16.10
CA PHE A 140 19.36 5.78 -15.02
C PHE A 140 18.80 4.36 -15.09
N ILE A 141 18.42 3.86 -16.29
CA ILE A 141 17.95 2.49 -16.52
C ILE A 141 18.98 1.45 -16.03
N GLN A 142 20.25 1.64 -16.37
CA GLN A 142 21.33 0.76 -15.90
C GLN A 142 21.50 0.85 -14.39
N SER A 143 21.48 2.06 -13.84
CA SER A 143 21.65 2.31 -12.42
C SER A 143 20.55 1.66 -11.58
N ILE A 144 19.26 1.86 -11.93
CA ILE A 144 18.14 1.27 -11.19
C ILE A 144 18.12 -0.26 -11.30
N THR A 145 18.47 -0.81 -12.46
CA THR A 145 18.57 -2.26 -12.65
C THR A 145 19.68 -2.86 -11.80
N ASN A 146 20.85 -2.23 -11.76
CA ASN A 146 21.96 -2.63 -10.90
C ASN A 146 21.57 -2.52 -9.42
N TRP A 147 20.83 -1.48 -9.04
CA TRP A 147 20.34 -1.29 -7.67
C TRP A 147 19.43 -2.42 -7.22
N PHE A 148 18.49 -2.86 -8.06
CA PHE A 148 17.59 -3.98 -7.73
C PHE A 148 18.30 -5.34 -7.78
N THR A 149 19.32 -5.48 -8.61
CA THR A 149 20.21 -6.66 -8.57
C THR A 149 20.97 -6.72 -7.25
N LYS A 150 21.47 -5.57 -6.77
CA LYS A 150 22.16 -5.43 -5.49
C LYS A 150 21.22 -5.62 -4.29
N PHE A 151 20.00 -5.13 -4.39
CA PHE A 151 18.98 -5.24 -3.35
C PHE A 151 17.75 -5.99 -3.88
N PRO A 152 17.81 -7.33 -4.02
CA PRO A 152 16.75 -8.14 -4.64
C PRO A 152 15.47 -8.25 -3.80
N ILE A 153 15.30 -7.37 -2.81
CA ILE A 153 14.05 -7.10 -2.12
C ILE A 153 13.09 -6.29 -2.99
N PHE A 154 13.61 -5.41 -3.85
CA PHE A 154 12.82 -4.59 -4.76
C PHE A 154 12.43 -5.39 -5.99
N GLU A 155 11.17 -5.30 -6.35
CA GLU A 155 10.55 -5.98 -7.50
C GLU A 155 9.93 -4.97 -8.46
N GLY A 156 10.32 -3.70 -8.39
CA GLY A 156 9.81 -2.67 -9.27
C GLY A 156 10.21 -1.26 -8.86
N VAL A 157 9.97 -0.33 -9.77
CA VAL A 157 10.19 1.10 -9.56
C VAL A 157 8.86 1.85 -9.68
N ASP A 158 8.66 2.78 -8.76
CA ASP A 158 7.64 3.81 -8.83
C ASP A 158 8.33 5.14 -9.15
N ILE A 159 7.83 5.86 -10.15
CA ILE A 159 8.29 7.21 -10.46
C ILE A 159 7.29 8.18 -9.87
N ASP A 160 7.72 8.97 -8.89
CA ASP A 160 6.92 10.01 -8.26
C ASP A 160 7.49 11.38 -8.61
N TRP A 161 7.28 11.78 -9.87
CA TRP A 161 7.72 13.10 -10.36
C TRP A 161 6.60 14.12 -10.15
N GLU A 162 6.84 15.06 -9.24
CA GLU A 162 5.95 16.17 -8.93
C GLU A 162 6.53 17.53 -9.36
N TYR A 163 6.25 18.06 -10.57
CA TYR A 163 5.53 17.45 -11.69
C TYR A 163 6.22 17.71 -13.04
N PRO A 164 6.03 16.83 -14.05
CA PRO A 164 6.47 17.08 -15.42
C PRO A 164 5.89 18.38 -15.98
N VAL A 165 6.66 19.08 -16.82
CA VAL A 165 6.29 20.30 -17.58
C VAL A 165 6.11 21.56 -16.73
N SER A 166 5.47 21.47 -15.56
CA SER A 166 5.23 22.63 -14.67
C SER A 166 4.69 22.21 -13.30
N GLY A 167 4.86 23.08 -12.30
CA GLY A 167 4.36 22.87 -10.93
C GLY A 167 5.43 22.25 -10.03
N GLY A 168 5.02 21.63 -8.93
CA GLY A 168 5.97 20.98 -8.02
C GLY A 168 6.60 21.94 -7.02
N ASP A 169 7.56 21.41 -6.24
CA ASP A 169 8.27 22.18 -5.24
C ASP A 169 9.27 23.16 -5.87
N VAL A 170 9.71 24.14 -5.09
CA VAL A 170 10.71 25.13 -5.50
C VAL A 170 11.96 24.42 -6.01
N GLY A 171 12.42 24.82 -7.19
CA GLY A 171 13.62 24.27 -7.82
C GLY A 171 13.38 23.03 -8.68
N THR A 172 12.12 22.61 -8.87
CA THR A 172 11.80 21.55 -9.83
C THR A 172 12.14 22.00 -11.25
N ASN A 173 13.00 21.23 -11.93
CA ASN A 173 13.35 21.49 -13.33
C ASN A 173 12.24 21.04 -14.25
N HIS A 174 11.99 21.80 -15.32
CA HIS A 174 10.95 21.52 -16.28
C HIS A 174 11.44 21.68 -17.73
N ASN A 175 10.84 20.87 -18.60
CA ASN A 175 10.92 21.00 -20.04
C ASN A 175 9.53 20.78 -20.67
N GLU A 176 9.23 21.49 -21.76
CA GLU A 176 7.98 21.28 -22.50
C GLU A 176 7.81 19.83 -23.01
N ASN A 177 8.93 19.11 -23.20
CA ASN A 177 8.96 17.72 -23.65
C ASN A 177 9.01 16.70 -22.51
N ASP A 178 8.88 17.11 -21.24
CA ASP A 178 8.98 16.20 -20.08
C ASP A 178 8.06 14.97 -20.21
N GLY A 179 6.82 15.16 -20.66
CA GLY A 179 5.88 14.07 -20.88
C GLY A 179 6.34 13.06 -21.95
N ILE A 180 6.93 13.56 -23.04
CA ILE A 180 7.47 12.72 -24.12
C ILE A 180 8.73 11.97 -23.64
N ASN A 181 9.59 12.66 -22.90
CA ASN A 181 10.83 12.13 -22.37
C ASN A 181 10.58 11.06 -21.29
N LEU A 182 9.60 11.28 -20.42
CA LEU A 182 9.14 10.29 -19.45
C LEU A 182 8.55 9.06 -20.15
N ALA A 183 7.73 9.24 -21.19
CA ALA A 183 7.23 8.12 -22.00
C ALA A 183 8.35 7.31 -22.65
N ALA A 184 9.34 7.98 -23.24
CA ALA A 184 10.50 7.31 -23.81
C ALA A 184 11.26 6.50 -22.74
N PHE A 185 11.48 7.07 -21.56
CA PHE A 185 12.08 6.35 -20.43
C PHE A 185 11.30 5.10 -20.02
N ILE A 186 9.99 5.21 -19.80
CA ILE A 186 9.15 4.08 -19.37
C ILE A 186 9.19 2.94 -20.40
N LYS A 187 9.14 3.28 -21.70
CA LYS A 187 9.26 2.30 -22.78
C LYS A 187 10.63 1.63 -22.79
N GLU A 188 11.70 2.42 -22.80
CA GLU A 188 13.08 1.92 -22.82
C GLU A 188 13.38 1.04 -21.60
N LEU A 189 12.89 1.42 -20.41
CA LEU A 189 13.01 0.64 -19.18
C LEU A 189 12.32 -0.73 -19.32
N ARG A 190 11.06 -0.73 -19.78
CA ARG A 190 10.31 -1.99 -19.97
C ARG A 190 10.97 -2.90 -21.00
N GLU A 191 11.41 -2.36 -22.12
CA GLU A 191 12.14 -3.10 -23.16
C GLU A 191 13.44 -3.70 -22.60
N TYR A 192 14.22 -2.91 -21.86
CA TYR A 192 15.46 -3.37 -21.24
C TYR A 192 15.22 -4.49 -20.22
N TRP A 193 14.22 -4.35 -19.35
CA TRP A 193 13.86 -5.38 -18.37
C TRP A 193 13.34 -6.66 -19.02
N ASN A 194 12.53 -6.55 -20.07
CA ASN A 194 12.10 -7.73 -20.83
C ASN A 194 13.29 -8.48 -21.45
N LEU A 195 14.27 -7.74 -22.01
CA LEU A 195 15.46 -8.34 -22.62
C LEU A 195 16.43 -8.94 -21.60
N THR A 196 16.44 -8.44 -20.37
CA THR A 196 17.35 -8.88 -19.30
C THR A 196 16.72 -9.90 -18.34
N GLY A 197 15.50 -10.37 -18.63
CA GLY A 197 14.82 -11.42 -17.86
C GLY A 197 14.09 -10.91 -16.61
N HIS A 198 13.76 -9.63 -16.57
CA HIS A 198 13.05 -8.93 -15.51
C HIS A 198 11.63 -8.49 -15.93
N GLN A 199 10.98 -9.26 -16.83
CA GLN A 199 9.62 -8.93 -17.30
C GLN A 199 8.57 -8.90 -16.18
N ASP A 200 8.86 -9.52 -15.04
CA ASP A 200 8.02 -9.58 -13.84
C ASP A 200 8.18 -8.36 -12.92
N TRP A 201 9.17 -7.48 -13.17
CA TRP A 201 9.36 -6.27 -12.38
C TRP A 201 8.31 -5.21 -12.72
N TYR A 202 7.81 -4.56 -11.67
CA TYR A 202 6.75 -3.57 -11.75
C TYR A 202 7.28 -2.19 -12.14
N ILE A 203 6.53 -1.49 -12.99
CA ILE A 203 6.74 -0.07 -13.26
C ILE A 203 5.42 0.64 -12.92
N THR A 204 5.48 1.57 -11.96
CA THR A 204 4.34 2.42 -11.59
C THR A 204 4.71 3.89 -11.72
N LEU A 205 3.67 4.72 -11.81
CA LEU A 205 3.81 6.16 -11.91
C LEU A 205 2.79 6.79 -10.96
N ALA A 206 3.27 7.57 -9.99
CA ALA A 206 2.42 8.45 -9.22
C ALA A 206 2.01 9.65 -10.09
N LEU A 207 0.71 9.93 -10.13
CA LEU A 207 0.13 10.96 -10.98
C LEU A 207 -0.74 11.93 -10.16
N PRO A 208 -0.84 13.20 -10.58
CA PRO A 208 -1.66 14.20 -9.90
C PRO A 208 -3.15 13.79 -9.90
N ALA A 209 -3.90 14.40 -8.98
CA ALA A 209 -5.33 14.09 -8.77
C ALA A 209 -6.15 14.11 -10.07
N SER A 210 -5.92 15.10 -10.94
CA SER A 210 -6.51 15.15 -12.27
C SER A 210 -5.49 14.74 -13.32
N ILE A 211 -5.95 14.14 -14.41
CA ILE A 211 -5.07 13.74 -15.50
C ILE A 211 -4.28 14.94 -16.06
N PRO A 212 -2.95 14.85 -16.17
CA PRO A 212 -2.14 15.98 -16.65
C PRO A 212 -2.29 16.18 -18.16
N ASP A 213 -2.16 17.43 -18.61
CA ASP A 213 -2.37 17.80 -20.03
C ASP A 213 -1.38 17.11 -20.98
N TYR A 214 -0.13 16.91 -20.54
CA TYR A 214 0.89 16.22 -21.36
C TYR A 214 0.49 14.77 -21.69
N LEU A 215 -0.39 14.18 -20.87
CA LEU A 215 -0.91 12.83 -21.05
C LEU A 215 -2.25 12.87 -21.80
N ALA A 216 -3.19 13.68 -21.32
CA ALA A 216 -4.54 13.79 -21.90
C ALA A 216 -4.54 14.25 -23.37
N ASN A 217 -3.60 15.11 -23.76
CA ASN A 217 -3.54 15.69 -25.10
C ASN A 217 -2.54 14.98 -26.03
N ASN A 218 -1.89 13.90 -25.59
CA ASN A 218 -0.88 13.19 -26.36
C ASN A 218 -1.14 11.68 -26.39
N ILE A 219 -1.82 11.23 -27.45
CA ILE A 219 -2.21 9.82 -27.60
C ILE A 219 -1.01 8.87 -27.70
N SER A 220 0.13 9.33 -28.23
CA SER A 220 1.35 8.52 -28.32
C SER A 220 1.96 8.28 -26.94
N VAL A 221 2.03 9.31 -26.11
CA VAL A 221 2.47 9.20 -24.70
C VAL A 221 1.52 8.31 -23.91
N MET A 222 0.20 8.50 -24.08
CA MET A 222 -0.82 7.68 -23.43
C MET A 222 -0.65 6.19 -23.76
N ASN A 223 -0.53 5.83 -25.04
CA ASN A 223 -0.41 4.43 -25.45
C ASN A 223 0.85 3.78 -24.87
N ILE A 224 1.98 4.49 -24.84
CA ILE A 224 3.20 4.00 -24.22
C ILE A 224 2.97 3.69 -22.73
N PHE A 225 2.35 4.60 -21.98
CA PHE A 225 2.07 4.36 -20.57
C PHE A 225 1.12 3.18 -20.35
N VAL A 226 0.02 3.08 -21.12
CA VAL A 226 -0.94 1.98 -21.02
C VAL A 226 -0.29 0.61 -21.28
N GLU A 227 0.63 0.54 -22.23
CA GLU A 227 1.31 -0.71 -22.62
C GLU A 227 2.43 -1.13 -21.65
N ASN A 228 3.09 -0.18 -21.00
CA ASN A 228 4.35 -0.44 -20.28
C ASN A 228 4.24 -0.33 -18.75
N LEU A 229 3.26 0.42 -18.23
CA LEU A 229 2.98 0.55 -16.80
C LEU A 229 2.09 -0.58 -16.30
N ASN A 230 2.42 -1.08 -15.11
CA ASN A 230 1.53 -1.99 -14.39
C ASN A 230 0.33 -1.23 -13.82
N TRP A 231 0.60 -0.09 -13.17
CA TRP A 231 -0.41 0.74 -12.52
C TRP A 231 -0.03 2.21 -12.55
N ILE A 232 -1.04 3.06 -12.52
CA ILE A 232 -0.89 4.47 -12.14
C ILE A 232 -1.49 4.69 -10.75
N LEU A 233 -0.77 5.43 -9.92
CA LEU A 233 -1.09 5.70 -8.52
C LEU A 233 -1.59 7.15 -8.44
N ILE A 234 -2.91 7.34 -8.39
CA ILE A 234 -3.53 8.66 -8.52
C ILE A 234 -3.64 9.34 -7.15
N MET A 235 -2.91 10.43 -6.96
CA MET A 235 -2.84 11.19 -5.70
C MET A 235 -4.10 12.05 -5.51
N LEU A 236 -5.20 11.43 -5.10
CA LEU A 236 -6.52 12.07 -4.94
C LEU A 236 -6.64 12.89 -3.64
N TYR A 237 -5.60 13.61 -3.28
CA TYR A 237 -5.49 14.46 -2.09
C TYR A 237 -4.74 15.75 -2.43
N GLU A 238 -4.42 16.59 -1.45
CA GLU A 238 -3.91 17.96 -1.63
C GLU A 238 -4.90 18.94 -2.28
N LEU A 239 -6.19 18.61 -2.38
CA LEU A 239 -7.20 19.48 -3.00
C LEU A 239 -7.48 20.76 -2.18
N ALA A 240 -6.97 20.81 -0.95
CA ALA A 240 -7.02 21.95 -0.04
C ALA A 240 -6.08 23.11 -0.46
N TYR A 241 -5.09 22.88 -1.31
CA TYR A 241 -4.10 23.91 -1.67
C TYR A 241 -4.59 24.89 -2.73
N GLY A 242 -3.96 26.07 -2.76
CA GLY A 242 -4.20 27.09 -3.77
C GLY A 242 -5.56 27.79 -3.62
N THR A 243 -6.11 27.83 -2.40
CA THR A 243 -7.42 28.41 -2.08
C THR A 243 -7.25 29.64 -1.18
N SER A 244 -8.23 30.56 -1.22
CA SER A 244 -8.29 31.74 -0.34
C SER A 244 -9.11 31.51 0.93
N VAL A 245 -9.71 30.33 1.05
CA VAL A 245 -10.58 29.90 2.15
C VAL A 245 -10.32 28.43 2.46
N THR A 246 -10.67 28.01 3.67
CA THR A 246 -10.59 26.61 4.09
C THR A 246 -11.42 25.70 3.18
N ARG A 247 -10.85 24.54 2.84
CA ARG A 247 -11.48 23.52 1.97
C ARG A 247 -11.21 22.12 2.50
N HIS A 248 -11.91 21.16 1.91
CA HIS A 248 -11.66 19.73 2.14
C HIS A 248 -10.44 19.26 1.34
N ASN A 249 -9.60 18.41 1.94
CA ASN A 249 -8.36 17.94 1.32
C ASN A 249 -8.58 16.82 0.27
N SER A 250 -9.63 16.02 0.46
CA SER A 250 -9.88 14.82 -0.33
C SER A 250 -11.39 14.47 -0.35
N ASN A 251 -12.25 15.48 -0.47
CA ASN A 251 -13.70 15.30 -0.57
C ASN A 251 -14.11 14.51 -1.82
N TRP A 252 -15.11 13.63 -1.69
CA TRP A 252 -15.65 12.89 -2.82
C TRP A 252 -16.30 13.80 -3.85
N SER A 253 -17.20 14.67 -3.37
CA SER A 253 -18.00 15.59 -4.17
C SER A 253 -17.83 17.03 -3.67
N PRO A 254 -18.26 18.05 -4.43
CA PRO A 254 -18.27 19.43 -3.94
C PRO A 254 -19.24 19.59 -2.76
N SER A 255 -18.92 20.51 -1.85
CA SER A 255 -19.86 21.00 -0.82
C SER A 255 -20.88 21.95 -1.44
N SER A 256 -22.10 22.03 -0.89
CA SER A 256 -23.04 23.12 -1.22
C SER A 256 -22.48 24.50 -0.89
N HIS A 257 -21.49 24.57 0.01
CA HIS A 257 -20.81 25.78 0.41
C HIS A 257 -19.60 26.12 -0.47
N ASP A 258 -19.25 25.27 -1.45
CA ASP A 258 -18.18 25.56 -2.38
C ASP A 258 -18.56 26.66 -3.39
N THR A 259 -17.62 27.57 -3.62
CA THR A 259 -17.79 28.71 -4.54
C THR A 259 -16.62 28.79 -5.51
N GLY A 260 -16.85 29.38 -6.69
CA GLY A 260 -15.82 29.52 -7.72
C GLY A 260 -15.22 28.17 -8.16
N GLU A 261 -13.90 28.11 -8.27
CA GLU A 261 -13.17 26.91 -8.70
C GLU A 261 -13.33 25.71 -7.75
N ALA A 262 -13.66 25.94 -6.48
CA ALA A 262 -13.83 24.85 -5.51
C ALA A 262 -14.96 23.88 -5.90
N LYS A 263 -15.96 24.35 -6.66
CA LYS A 263 -17.04 23.50 -7.22
C LYS A 263 -16.53 22.44 -8.19
N TYR A 264 -15.30 22.60 -8.67
CA TYR A 264 -14.67 21.75 -9.67
C TYR A 264 -13.43 21.01 -9.13
N ARG A 265 -13.23 21.02 -7.80
CA ARG A 265 -12.09 20.37 -7.13
C ARG A 265 -12.59 19.35 -6.11
N CYS A 266 -12.87 18.14 -6.60
CA CYS A 266 -13.22 16.99 -5.77
C CYS A 266 -12.71 15.69 -6.40
N VAL A 267 -12.59 14.65 -5.59
CA VAL A 267 -12.05 13.34 -5.99
C VAL A 267 -12.85 12.73 -7.14
N HIS A 268 -14.18 12.82 -7.13
CA HIS A 268 -15.00 12.27 -8.21
C HIS A 268 -14.69 12.94 -9.56
N GLN A 269 -14.60 14.28 -9.61
CA GLN A 269 -14.28 15.00 -10.86
C GLN A 269 -12.86 14.69 -11.34
N CYS A 270 -11.91 14.63 -10.41
CA CYS A 270 -10.54 14.21 -10.66
C CYS A 270 -10.49 12.81 -11.31
N LEU A 271 -11.22 11.82 -10.78
CA LEU A 271 -11.32 10.49 -11.36
C LEU A 271 -12.04 10.46 -12.71
N GLU A 272 -13.14 11.19 -12.86
CA GLU A 272 -13.84 11.31 -14.13
C GLU A 272 -12.93 11.86 -15.24
N SER A 273 -11.95 12.71 -14.90
CA SER A 273 -10.95 13.17 -15.87
C SER A 273 -10.09 12.03 -16.43
N TYR A 274 -9.69 11.06 -15.60
CA TYR A 274 -8.98 9.86 -16.06
C TYR A 274 -9.89 8.94 -16.87
N LEU A 275 -11.13 8.71 -16.41
CA LEU A 275 -12.07 7.82 -17.10
C LEU A 275 -12.46 8.31 -18.49
N THR A 276 -12.51 9.64 -18.68
CA THR A 276 -12.97 10.25 -19.93
C THR A 276 -11.85 10.62 -20.89
N LYS A 277 -10.63 10.85 -20.40
CA LYS A 277 -9.50 11.34 -21.20
C LYS A 277 -8.32 10.37 -21.30
N SER A 278 -8.38 9.20 -20.67
CA SER A 278 -7.33 8.19 -20.77
C SER A 278 -7.83 6.89 -21.40
N SER A 279 -6.88 6.08 -21.87
CA SER A 279 -7.13 4.73 -22.36
C SER A 279 -6.61 3.65 -21.39
N PHE A 280 -6.29 4.02 -20.14
CA PHE A 280 -5.91 3.05 -19.11
C PHE A 280 -7.07 2.08 -18.84
N LYS A 281 -6.73 0.81 -18.64
CA LYS A 281 -7.69 -0.17 -18.13
C LYS A 281 -8.07 0.24 -16.71
N LEU A 282 -9.32 0.02 -16.31
CA LEU A 282 -9.76 0.33 -14.94
C LEU A 282 -8.91 -0.40 -13.90
N THR A 283 -8.45 -1.61 -14.21
CA THR A 283 -7.53 -2.40 -13.38
C THR A 283 -6.12 -1.82 -13.25
N GLN A 284 -5.74 -0.81 -14.04
CA GLN A 284 -4.48 -0.07 -13.91
C GLN A 284 -4.63 1.18 -13.01
N LEU A 285 -5.85 1.59 -12.68
CA LEU A 285 -6.12 2.76 -11.83
C LEU A 285 -6.11 2.36 -10.35
N ILE A 286 -5.15 2.88 -9.60
CA ILE A 286 -5.04 2.70 -8.14
C ILE A 286 -5.22 4.07 -7.49
N ILE A 287 -6.18 4.20 -6.56
CA ILE A 287 -6.57 5.51 -6.03
C ILE A 287 -5.97 5.78 -4.65
N GLY A 288 -5.49 7.01 -4.43
CA GLY A 288 -4.79 7.41 -3.21
C GLY A 288 -5.70 7.92 -2.10
N ILE A 289 -5.41 7.49 -0.88
CA ILE A 289 -6.09 7.92 0.35
C ILE A 289 -5.08 8.57 1.30
N PRO A 290 -5.32 9.81 1.77
CA PRO A 290 -4.41 10.49 2.69
C PRO A 290 -4.66 10.06 4.14
N PHE A 291 -3.61 9.65 4.84
CA PHE A 291 -3.58 9.43 6.30
C PHE A 291 -3.07 10.66 7.06
N PHE A 292 -3.33 11.85 6.52
CA PHE A 292 -2.90 13.10 7.14
C PHE A 292 -3.97 14.19 6.98
N SER A 293 -3.90 15.20 7.85
CA SER A 293 -4.70 16.42 7.74
C SER A 293 -4.02 17.48 6.88
N ARG A 294 -4.84 18.39 6.34
CA ARG A 294 -4.39 19.77 6.07
C ARG A 294 -5.06 20.72 7.03
N GLU A 295 -4.24 21.57 7.65
CA GLU A 295 -4.65 22.39 8.76
C GLU A 295 -4.51 23.87 8.43
N TYR A 296 -5.61 24.59 8.57
CA TYR A 296 -5.69 26.02 8.40
C TYR A 296 -5.75 26.71 9.77
N TYR A 297 -5.05 27.84 9.88
CA TYR A 297 -4.91 28.60 11.11
C TYR A 297 -5.67 29.93 11.05
N ALA A 298 -6.03 30.46 12.23
CA ALA A 298 -6.78 31.69 12.38
C ALA A 298 -8.13 31.70 11.65
N VAL A 299 -8.78 30.53 11.61
CA VAL A 299 -10.05 30.31 10.91
C VAL A 299 -11.19 30.78 11.80
N ARG A 300 -11.53 32.06 11.67
CA ARG A 300 -12.66 32.64 12.40
C ARG A 300 -13.96 32.17 11.78
N ASN A 301 -14.70 31.38 12.55
CA ASN A 301 -15.96 30.82 12.12
C ASN A 301 -17.10 31.85 12.18
N ASN A 302 -17.96 31.87 11.16
CA ASN A 302 -19.24 32.58 11.17
C ASN A 302 -20.44 31.67 10.85
N SER A 303 -20.24 30.35 10.72
CA SER A 303 -21.27 29.35 10.40
C SER A 303 -21.62 28.51 11.63
N THR A 304 -22.90 28.32 11.90
CA THR A 304 -23.36 27.42 12.97
C THR A 304 -23.47 25.98 12.53
N GLU A 305 -23.61 25.74 11.22
CA GLU A 305 -23.86 24.40 10.65
C GLU A 305 -22.56 23.71 10.22
N TYR A 306 -21.66 24.47 9.58
CA TYR A 306 -20.34 23.99 9.15
C TYR A 306 -19.21 24.89 9.69
N PRO A 307 -18.90 24.80 11.00
CA PRO A 307 -17.90 25.66 11.62
C PRO A 307 -16.55 25.61 10.93
N GLY A 308 -16.03 26.77 10.52
CA GLY A 308 -14.69 26.87 9.93
C GLY A 308 -14.57 26.43 8.47
N LEU A 309 -15.58 25.84 7.84
CA LEU A 309 -15.58 25.49 6.40
C LEU A 309 -15.83 26.73 5.53
N ASN A 310 -15.12 26.87 4.41
CA ASN A 310 -15.23 28.01 3.48
C ASN A 310 -14.99 29.37 4.16
N MET A 311 -14.10 29.39 5.16
CA MET A 311 -13.74 30.59 5.91
C MET A 311 -12.35 31.10 5.50
N PRO A 312 -12.10 32.42 5.54
CA PRO A 312 -10.75 32.96 5.42
C PRO A 312 -9.82 32.40 6.51
N PHE A 313 -8.54 32.28 6.18
CA PHE A 313 -7.49 31.81 7.08
C PHE A 313 -6.24 32.69 6.94
N ASN A 314 -5.25 32.52 7.82
CA ASN A 314 -3.98 33.21 7.70
C ASN A 314 -3.11 32.58 6.60
N LYS A 315 -3.11 33.18 5.40
CA LYS A 315 -2.30 32.73 4.25
C LYS A 315 -0.78 32.87 4.43
N ASP A 316 -0.34 33.65 5.42
CA ASP A 316 1.09 33.84 5.70
C ASP A 316 1.68 32.68 6.53
N ILE A 317 0.82 31.74 6.96
CA ILE A 317 1.21 30.52 7.66
C ILE A 317 0.98 29.35 6.71
N ALA A 318 2.03 28.54 6.51
CA ALA A 318 1.92 27.29 5.74
C ALA A 318 0.87 26.37 6.38
N LEU A 319 0.12 25.64 5.56
CA LEU A 319 -0.85 24.69 6.08
C LEU A 319 -0.16 23.63 6.92
N GLY A 320 -0.71 23.35 8.09
CA GLY A 320 -0.22 22.29 8.97
C GLY A 320 -0.57 20.91 8.44
N THR A 321 0.06 19.90 9.03
CA THR A 321 -0.20 18.49 8.75
C THR A 321 0.04 17.66 9.99
N SER A 322 -0.94 16.83 10.33
CA SER A 322 -0.86 15.82 11.38
C SER A 322 -1.28 14.48 10.82
N GLY A 323 -0.75 13.38 11.37
CA GLY A 323 -1.21 12.04 11.01
C GLY A 323 -2.64 11.78 11.48
N TYR A 324 -3.39 10.95 10.74
CA TYR A 324 -4.76 10.58 11.09
C TYR A 324 -4.86 10.00 12.51
N ASN A 325 -3.88 9.19 12.91
CA ASN A 325 -3.73 8.71 14.29
C ASN A 325 -3.71 9.86 15.33
N VAL A 326 -2.93 10.92 15.10
CA VAL A 326 -2.84 12.08 16.01
C VAL A 326 -4.18 12.81 16.09
N LEU A 327 -4.89 12.96 14.97
CA LEU A 327 -6.20 13.58 14.96
C LEU A 327 -7.19 12.81 15.84
N MET A 328 -7.24 11.49 15.69
CA MET A 328 -8.20 10.64 16.41
C MET A 328 -7.84 10.44 17.88
N GLU A 329 -6.55 10.33 18.18
CA GLU A 329 -6.06 9.97 19.52
C GLU A 329 -5.78 11.19 20.40
N GLU A 330 -5.43 12.34 19.80
CA GLU A 330 -5.08 13.55 20.54
C GLU A 330 -6.05 14.70 20.31
N TYR A 331 -6.36 15.06 19.05
CA TYR A 331 -7.12 16.29 18.77
C TYR A 331 -8.55 16.22 19.33
N LEU A 332 -9.23 15.09 19.14
CA LEU A 332 -10.59 14.86 19.67
C LEU A 332 -10.67 15.00 21.20
N ASN A 333 -9.55 14.81 21.91
CA ASN A 333 -9.46 14.96 23.36
C ASN A 333 -9.06 16.39 23.79
N ASN A 334 -8.73 17.27 22.84
CA ASN A 334 -8.17 18.62 23.09
C ASN A 334 -9.04 19.74 22.48
N GLY A 335 -10.36 19.61 22.61
CA GLY A 335 -11.32 20.66 22.26
C GLY A 335 -11.59 20.82 20.76
N PHE A 336 -11.04 19.94 19.91
CA PHE A 336 -11.51 19.80 18.54
C PHE A 336 -12.82 19.03 18.51
N ILE A 337 -13.72 19.46 17.63
CA ILE A 337 -15.00 18.82 17.39
C ILE A 337 -14.97 18.25 15.97
N ASP A 338 -15.43 17.01 15.83
CA ASP A 338 -15.55 16.32 14.53
C ASP A 338 -16.82 16.74 13.81
N TYR A 339 -16.67 17.14 12.55
CA TYR A 339 -17.75 17.53 11.66
C TYR A 339 -17.68 16.71 10.37
N TYR A 340 -18.85 16.48 9.80
CA TYR A 340 -18.99 15.77 8.54
C TYR A 340 -19.86 16.60 7.59
N ASP A 341 -19.31 16.88 6.42
CA ASP A 341 -20.06 17.46 5.30
C ASP A 341 -20.68 16.32 4.49
N PRO A 342 -22.01 16.10 4.57
CA PRO A 342 -22.66 14.98 3.90
C PRO A 342 -22.73 15.15 2.37
N GLU A 343 -22.72 16.39 1.87
CA GLU A 343 -22.75 16.67 0.43
C GLU A 343 -21.39 16.45 -0.19
N ALA A 344 -20.33 16.90 0.48
CA ALA A 344 -18.96 16.67 0.03
C ALA A 344 -18.46 15.24 0.36
N GLN A 345 -19.13 14.57 1.29
CA GLN A 345 -18.69 13.32 1.92
C GLN A 345 -17.27 13.44 2.46
N ALA A 346 -17.06 14.45 3.29
CA ALA A 346 -15.74 14.82 3.81
C ALA A 346 -15.80 15.11 5.30
N SER A 347 -14.74 14.77 6.02
CA SER A 347 -14.61 15.03 7.45
C SER A 347 -13.60 16.12 7.72
N TYR A 348 -13.85 16.87 8.79
CA TYR A 348 -12.91 17.85 9.29
C TYR A 348 -13.09 18.05 10.79
N LEU A 349 -12.03 18.44 11.45
CA LEU A 349 -12.04 18.88 12.84
C LEU A 349 -12.03 20.40 12.89
N TYR A 350 -12.79 20.99 13.80
CA TYR A 350 -12.68 22.41 14.11
C TYR A 350 -12.59 22.64 15.62
N ASN A 351 -11.64 23.46 16.04
CA ASN A 351 -11.50 23.88 17.43
C ASN A 351 -11.93 25.35 17.58
N PRO A 352 -13.03 25.63 18.30
CA PRO A 352 -13.56 26.99 18.44
C PRO A 352 -12.67 27.90 19.30
N ASN A 353 -11.78 27.34 20.13
CA ASN A 353 -10.90 28.11 21.00
C ASN A 353 -9.58 28.48 20.30
N THR A 354 -8.99 27.54 19.54
CA THR A 354 -7.73 27.76 18.82
C THR A 354 -7.94 28.28 17.40
N HIS A 355 -9.17 28.20 16.87
CA HIS A 355 -9.52 28.55 15.49
C HIS A 355 -8.72 27.77 14.44
N ILE A 356 -8.43 26.50 14.74
CA ILE A 356 -7.79 25.57 13.81
C ILE A 356 -8.88 24.75 13.13
N TYR A 357 -8.83 24.71 11.79
CA TYR A 357 -9.63 23.82 10.94
C TYR A 357 -8.69 22.76 10.36
N ALA A 358 -8.98 21.48 10.56
CA ALA A 358 -8.17 20.37 10.08
C ALA A 358 -9.03 19.42 9.24
N THR A 359 -8.89 19.46 7.91
CA THR A 359 -9.58 18.51 7.01
C THR A 359 -8.76 17.24 6.86
N TYR A 360 -9.41 16.08 6.88
CA TYR A 360 -8.75 14.77 6.90
C TYR A 360 -9.64 13.70 6.26
N GLU A 361 -9.07 12.52 5.98
CA GLU A 361 -9.86 11.37 5.56
C GLU A 361 -10.43 10.60 6.75
N SER A 362 -11.72 10.26 6.72
CA SER A 362 -12.33 9.38 7.73
C SER A 362 -12.93 8.14 7.09
N LYS A 363 -13.38 7.19 7.92
CA LYS A 363 -14.16 6.02 7.46
C LYS A 363 -15.42 6.42 6.66
N LYS A 364 -16.03 7.58 6.97
CA LYS A 364 -17.18 8.08 6.20
C LYS A 364 -16.75 8.66 4.85
N GLY A 365 -15.66 9.43 4.83
CA GLY A 365 -15.15 10.04 3.59
C GLY A 365 -14.55 9.05 2.60
N VAL A 366 -13.94 7.97 3.10
CA VAL A 366 -13.32 6.94 2.24
C VAL A 366 -14.37 6.02 1.61
N LEU A 367 -15.55 5.87 2.22
CA LEU A 367 -16.60 4.95 1.76
C LEU A 367 -17.03 5.17 0.30
N PRO A 368 -17.37 6.39 -0.17
CA PRO A 368 -17.71 6.60 -1.58
C PRO A 368 -16.59 6.22 -2.55
N LYS A 369 -15.32 6.40 -2.15
CA LYS A 369 -14.16 6.01 -2.97
C LYS A 369 -14.04 4.50 -3.08
N VAL A 370 -14.24 3.78 -1.97
CA VAL A 370 -14.28 2.31 -1.95
C VAL A 370 -15.44 1.78 -2.80
N ASN A 371 -16.63 2.36 -2.66
CA ASN A 371 -17.78 1.99 -3.50
C ASN A 371 -17.47 2.20 -4.97
N PHE A 372 -16.81 3.31 -5.33
CA PHE A 372 -16.40 3.55 -6.71
C PHE A 372 -15.42 2.49 -7.23
N ILE A 373 -14.46 2.04 -6.41
CA ILE A 373 -13.57 0.93 -6.77
C ILE A 373 -14.39 -0.32 -7.11
N ILE A 374 -15.36 -0.67 -6.27
CA ILE A 374 -16.21 -1.86 -6.43
C ILE A 374 -17.11 -1.72 -7.68
N ASP A 375 -17.81 -0.59 -7.80
CA ASP A 375 -18.84 -0.37 -8.83
C ASP A 375 -18.25 -0.26 -10.24
N LYS A 376 -17.06 0.34 -10.36
CA LYS A 376 -16.38 0.50 -11.66
C LYS A 376 -15.38 -0.62 -11.93
N GLY A 377 -14.92 -1.34 -10.91
CA GLY A 377 -13.89 -2.37 -11.06
C GLY A 377 -12.48 -1.78 -11.24
N LEU A 378 -12.11 -0.80 -10.42
CA LEU A 378 -10.75 -0.24 -10.40
C LEU A 378 -9.73 -1.26 -9.87
N GLY A 379 -8.46 -1.04 -10.18
CA GLY A 379 -7.37 -1.95 -9.82
C GLY A 379 -7.10 -2.02 -8.32
N GLY A 380 -7.37 -0.96 -7.57
CA GLY A 380 -7.00 -0.93 -6.16
C GLY A 380 -6.99 0.44 -5.50
N ILE A 381 -6.39 0.44 -4.31
CA ILE A 381 -6.23 1.59 -3.44
C ILE A 381 -4.79 1.67 -2.93
N PHE A 382 -4.29 2.87 -2.70
CA PHE A 382 -3.04 3.11 -1.98
C PHE A 382 -3.23 4.13 -0.86
N TYR A 383 -2.34 4.08 0.14
CA TYR A 383 -2.38 4.97 1.29
C TYR A 383 -1.08 5.77 1.43
N TRP A 384 -1.21 7.10 1.55
CA TRP A 384 -0.11 8.01 1.88
C TRP A 384 -0.35 8.64 3.26
N GLU A 385 0.44 8.35 4.29
CA GLU A 385 1.52 7.36 4.34
C GLU A 385 1.37 6.42 5.53
N LEU A 386 1.92 5.23 5.38
CA LEU A 386 1.94 4.20 6.40
C LEU A 386 2.63 4.72 7.67
N GLY A 387 2.12 4.28 8.82
CA GLY A 387 2.53 4.79 10.13
C GLY A 387 1.66 5.94 10.64
N ARG A 388 0.84 6.56 9.78
CA ARG A 388 -0.13 7.60 10.19
C ARG A 388 -1.58 7.12 10.30
N ASP A 389 -1.89 5.86 9.94
CA ASP A 389 -3.17 5.24 10.32
C ASP A 389 -3.21 4.96 11.82
N SER A 390 -4.40 4.93 12.42
CA SER A 390 -4.53 4.64 13.85
C SER A 390 -4.28 3.16 14.14
N LYS A 391 -3.56 2.89 15.22
CA LYS A 391 -3.38 1.52 15.75
C LYS A 391 -4.61 1.01 16.49
N LEU A 392 -5.54 1.91 16.84
CA LEU A 392 -6.81 1.55 17.46
C LEU A 392 -7.76 1.02 16.37
N PRO A 393 -8.21 -0.25 16.45
CA PRO A 393 -9.00 -0.86 15.37
C PRO A 393 -10.27 -0.10 14.99
N GLN A 394 -10.91 0.56 15.96
CA GLN A 394 -12.12 1.36 15.72
C GLN A 394 -11.86 2.59 14.86
N TYR A 395 -10.61 3.08 14.77
CA TYR A 395 -10.24 4.22 13.93
C TYR A 395 -9.52 3.80 12.65
N SER A 396 -8.76 2.70 12.63
CA SER A 396 -7.99 2.28 11.44
C SER A 396 -8.81 2.30 10.14
N ILE A 397 -8.37 3.13 9.20
CA ILE A 397 -8.96 3.24 7.86
C ILE A 397 -8.59 2.01 7.03
N VAL A 398 -7.35 1.51 7.14
CA VAL A 398 -6.93 0.30 6.42
C VAL A 398 -7.81 -0.89 6.77
N ASN A 399 -8.06 -1.12 8.08
CA ASN A 399 -8.92 -2.23 8.50
C ASN A 399 -10.34 -2.11 7.93
N TYR A 400 -10.91 -0.90 7.98
CA TYR A 400 -12.24 -0.64 7.47
C TYR A 400 -12.34 -0.86 5.95
N VAL A 401 -11.37 -0.35 5.20
CA VAL A 401 -11.34 -0.53 3.74
C VAL A 401 -11.11 -1.99 3.36
N ASN A 402 -10.20 -2.69 4.04
CA ASN A 402 -9.93 -4.10 3.76
C ASN A 402 -11.14 -4.99 4.05
N GLU A 403 -11.93 -4.68 5.09
CA GLU A 403 -13.19 -5.37 5.36
C GLU A 403 -14.18 -5.20 4.19
N LEU A 404 -14.36 -3.98 3.70
CA LEU A 404 -15.26 -3.67 2.58
C LEU A 404 -14.83 -4.33 1.27
N LEU A 405 -13.52 -4.29 0.98
CA LEU A 405 -12.93 -4.85 -0.23
C LEU A 405 -12.61 -6.35 -0.12
N LYS A 406 -12.82 -6.96 1.05
CA LYS A 406 -12.49 -8.36 1.37
C LYS A 406 -11.02 -8.69 1.10
N ILE A 407 -10.14 -7.75 1.44
CA ILE A 407 -8.69 -7.89 1.31
C ILE A 407 -8.14 -8.55 2.57
N ASP A 408 -7.62 -9.77 2.41
CA ASP A 408 -6.91 -10.48 3.47
C ASP A 408 -5.83 -11.39 2.85
N TYR A 409 -4.56 -11.05 3.11
CA TYR A 409 -3.41 -11.84 2.65
C TYR A 409 -2.90 -12.85 3.69
N SER A 410 -3.56 -12.99 4.84
CA SER A 410 -3.18 -13.93 5.92
C SER A 410 -3.18 -15.41 5.48
N LEU A 411 -4.02 -15.78 4.50
CA LEU A 411 -4.05 -17.14 3.97
C LEU A 411 -2.87 -17.46 3.04
N GLN A 412 -2.29 -16.44 2.38
CA GLN A 412 -1.07 -16.60 1.58
C GLN A 412 0.16 -16.79 2.49
N TYR A 413 0.12 -16.24 3.71
CA TYR A 413 1.10 -16.48 4.77
C TYR A 413 1.08 -17.93 5.30
N ASN A 414 -0.11 -18.52 5.53
CA ASN A 414 -0.23 -19.85 6.15
C ASN A 414 0.11 -21.04 5.22
N LYS A 415 -0.03 -20.90 3.89
CA LYS A 415 0.37 -21.98 2.95
C LYS A 415 1.88 -22.23 2.98
N THR A 416 2.67 -21.20 3.24
CA THR A 416 4.14 -21.27 3.28
C THR A 416 4.64 -21.88 4.60
N SER A 417 3.98 -21.59 5.73
CA SER A 417 4.35 -22.12 7.05
C SER A 417 3.95 -23.59 7.26
N VAL A 418 2.75 -24.00 6.81
CA VAL A 418 2.28 -25.39 6.95
C VAL A 418 3.09 -26.37 6.09
N ALA A 419 3.55 -25.95 4.90
CA ALA A 419 4.41 -26.76 4.05
C ALA A 419 5.80 -27.06 4.67
N ILE A 420 6.26 -26.22 5.60
CA ILE A 420 7.53 -26.36 6.32
C ILE A 420 7.38 -27.35 7.51
N ASP A 421 6.24 -27.32 8.21
CA ASP A 421 6.03 -28.14 9.41
C ASP A 421 5.67 -29.61 9.11
N ASP A 422 4.89 -29.87 8.06
CA ASP A 422 4.56 -31.24 7.64
C ASP A 422 5.78 -32.01 7.09
N LYS A 423 6.78 -31.29 6.57
CA LYS A 423 8.05 -31.88 6.11
C LYS A 423 9.04 -32.13 7.24
N ARG A 424 9.03 -31.34 8.33
CA ARG A 424 9.88 -31.55 9.51
C ARG A 424 9.51 -32.81 10.29
N LYS A 425 8.22 -33.19 10.34
CA LYS A 425 7.77 -34.40 11.05
C LYS A 425 8.11 -35.71 10.34
N LYS A 426 8.54 -35.70 9.07
CA LYS A 426 8.56 -36.91 8.24
C LYS A 426 9.92 -37.57 7.96
N ASN A 427 11.10 -37.07 8.36
CA ASN A 427 12.36 -37.85 8.18
C ASN A 427 13.56 -37.38 9.01
N ASN A 428 13.84 -38.06 10.14
CA ASN A 428 15.11 -37.97 10.89
C ASN A 428 16.15 -38.97 10.33
N LYS A 429 16.74 -38.68 9.16
CA LYS A 429 18.06 -39.23 8.74
C LYS A 429 18.63 -38.68 7.43
N MET A 430 17.89 -37.87 6.67
CA MET A 430 18.34 -37.31 5.39
C MET A 430 18.80 -35.84 5.52
N MET A 431 19.27 -35.46 6.71
CA MET A 431 19.49 -34.07 7.14
C MET A 431 20.81 -33.46 6.66
N LYS A 432 21.39 -33.95 5.56
CA LYS A 432 22.60 -33.37 4.94
C LYS A 432 22.51 -33.14 3.43
N THR A 433 21.38 -33.41 2.78
CA THR A 433 21.35 -33.34 1.29
C THR A 433 20.08 -32.75 0.68
N ILE A 434 19.03 -32.40 1.45
CA ILE A 434 17.81 -31.83 0.85
C ILE A 434 17.25 -30.69 1.70
N ILE A 435 17.92 -29.53 1.68
CA ILE A 435 17.25 -28.22 1.73
C ILE A 435 17.74 -27.46 0.50
N LYS A 436 17.29 -27.89 -0.68
CA LYS A 436 17.17 -27.03 -1.85
C LYS A 436 15.76 -26.46 -1.83
N THR A 437 15.54 -25.45 -1.00
CA THR A 437 14.45 -24.50 -1.22
C THR A 437 15.03 -23.43 -2.13
N GLU A 438 14.88 -23.62 -3.44
CA GLU A 438 15.46 -22.75 -4.46
C GLU A 438 14.85 -21.33 -4.50
N ASP A 439 13.81 -21.02 -3.72
CA ASP A 439 13.11 -19.71 -3.75
C ASP A 439 12.90 -19.05 -2.37
N ASN A 440 13.92 -18.99 -1.51
CA ASN A 440 13.87 -18.06 -0.35
C ASN A 440 14.62 -16.77 -0.73
N ILE A 441 14.05 -15.60 -0.43
CA ILE A 441 14.66 -14.27 -0.64
C ILE A 441 16.10 -14.20 -0.10
N CYS A 442 16.43 -14.94 0.97
CA CYS A 442 17.81 -15.09 1.42
C CYS A 442 18.74 -15.69 0.35
N ASN A 443 18.34 -16.79 -0.31
CA ASN A 443 19.17 -17.51 -1.27
C ASN A 443 19.42 -16.60 -2.48
N LYS A 444 18.38 -15.91 -2.95
CA LYS A 444 18.49 -14.88 -3.99
C LYS A 444 19.44 -13.75 -3.58
N PHE A 445 19.32 -13.25 -2.34
CA PHE A 445 20.18 -12.18 -1.83
C PHE A 445 21.65 -12.62 -1.73
N THR A 446 21.92 -13.73 -1.05
CA THR A 446 23.27 -14.30 -0.86
C THR A 446 23.95 -14.67 -2.17
N SER A 447 23.22 -15.20 -3.15
CA SER A 447 23.80 -15.59 -4.45
C SER A 447 24.21 -14.40 -5.30
N LEU A 448 23.47 -13.29 -5.20
CA LEU A 448 23.73 -12.07 -5.96
C LEU A 448 24.72 -11.14 -5.27
N ASN A 449 24.86 -11.24 -3.94
CA ASN A 449 25.61 -10.28 -3.14
C ASN A 449 26.56 -10.95 -2.14
N SER A 450 27.54 -11.68 -2.67
CA SER A 450 28.56 -12.40 -1.89
C SER A 450 29.39 -11.51 -0.95
N GLU A 451 29.42 -10.20 -1.21
CA GLU A 451 30.08 -9.20 -0.39
C GLU A 451 29.37 -8.93 0.94
N PHE A 452 28.09 -9.27 1.08
CA PHE A 452 27.37 -9.11 2.34
C PHE A 452 27.55 -10.34 3.24
N TYR A 453 28.28 -10.16 4.34
CA TYR A 453 28.41 -11.13 5.41
C TYR A 453 27.12 -11.23 6.23
N ASN A 454 26.88 -12.40 6.83
CA ASN A 454 25.74 -12.68 7.70
C ASN A 454 24.36 -12.76 7.01
N THR A 455 24.31 -13.01 5.70
CA THR A 455 23.08 -13.17 4.92
C THR A 455 22.55 -14.62 4.90
N ASN A 456 23.17 -15.52 5.68
CA ASN A 456 23.09 -16.98 5.56
C ASN A 456 21.77 -17.63 6.07
N CYS A 457 20.65 -16.90 6.13
CA CYS A 457 19.38 -17.23 6.80
C CYS A 457 19.45 -17.72 8.26
N HIS A 458 20.60 -18.11 8.82
CA HIS A 458 20.74 -18.51 10.21
C HIS A 458 20.79 -17.29 11.13
N TRP A 459 19.73 -16.50 11.11
CA TRP A 459 19.53 -15.45 12.09
C TRP A 459 18.87 -16.10 13.31
N LYS A 460 19.48 -16.01 14.50
CA LYS A 460 18.86 -16.37 15.79
C LYS A 460 17.51 -15.68 16.06
N TYR A 461 17.08 -14.79 15.16
CA TYR A 461 15.79 -14.10 15.16
C TYR A 461 14.66 -14.95 14.55
N GLU A 462 14.96 -15.91 13.65
CA GLU A 462 13.96 -16.87 13.13
C GLU A 462 13.32 -17.68 14.27
N ASP A 463 14.08 -18.00 15.31
CA ASP A 463 13.59 -18.71 16.49
C ASP A 463 12.53 -17.88 17.26
N ASN A 464 12.64 -16.54 17.28
CA ASN A 464 11.71 -15.66 18.01
C ASN A 464 10.48 -15.25 17.18
N LEU A 465 10.61 -15.04 15.87
CA LEU A 465 9.46 -14.75 14.99
C LEU A 465 8.48 -15.94 14.91
N MET A 466 9.01 -17.18 14.89
CA MET A 466 8.18 -18.39 14.94
C MET A 466 7.48 -18.57 16.29
N LEU A 467 8.10 -18.11 17.38
CA LEU A 467 7.53 -18.14 18.73
C LEU A 467 6.38 -17.12 18.90
N GLU A 468 6.49 -15.92 18.34
CA GLU A 468 5.38 -14.95 18.28
C GLU A 468 4.20 -15.47 17.44
N HIS A 469 4.47 -16.21 16.37
CA HIS A 469 3.44 -16.84 15.53
C HIS A 469 2.67 -17.96 16.27
N LEU A 470 3.36 -18.78 17.07
CA LEU A 470 2.72 -19.79 17.92
C LEU A 470 1.83 -19.14 19.00
N LEU A 471 2.23 -17.97 19.50
CA LEU A 471 1.46 -17.23 20.50
C LEU A 471 0.24 -16.52 19.88
N SER A 472 0.35 -15.95 18.68
CA SER A 472 -0.77 -15.27 18.00
C SER A 472 -1.82 -16.23 17.39
N THR A 473 -1.44 -17.46 17.06
CA THR A 473 -2.40 -18.50 16.63
C THR A 473 -3.08 -19.20 17.81
N SER A 474 -2.47 -19.16 19.00
CA SER A 474 -3.09 -19.68 20.23
C SER A 474 -4.24 -18.82 20.76
N SER A 475 -4.31 -17.54 20.38
CA SER A 475 -5.41 -16.63 20.75
C SER A 475 -6.62 -16.69 19.81
N ALA A 476 -6.54 -17.45 18.70
CA ALA A 476 -7.61 -17.61 17.71
C ALA A 476 -8.47 -18.87 17.91
N PHE A 477 -8.30 -19.62 19.00
CA PHE A 477 -9.27 -20.65 19.38
C PHE A 477 -10.35 -20.04 20.27
N PRO A 478 -11.64 -20.02 19.86
CA PRO A 478 -12.69 -19.62 20.77
C PRO A 478 -12.67 -20.58 21.95
N SER A 479 -12.57 -20.01 23.15
CA SER A 479 -12.48 -20.63 24.48
C SER A 479 -13.66 -21.55 24.85
N TYR A 480 -14.51 -21.91 23.89
CA TYR A 480 -15.71 -22.72 24.08
C TYR A 480 -15.48 -24.24 24.07
N LYS A 481 -14.37 -24.74 23.49
CA LYS A 481 -14.12 -26.20 23.44
C LYS A 481 -13.26 -26.76 24.58
N MET A 482 -12.50 -25.92 25.28
CA MET A 482 -11.70 -26.35 26.44
C MET A 482 -12.55 -26.52 27.71
N HIS A 483 -13.62 -25.73 27.88
CA HIS A 483 -14.52 -25.87 29.04
C HIS A 483 -15.36 -27.16 28.99
N HIS A 484 -15.78 -27.60 27.80
CA HIS A 484 -16.54 -28.84 27.68
C HIS A 484 -15.69 -30.09 27.87
N LEU A 485 -14.43 -30.08 27.43
CA LEU A 485 -13.50 -31.22 27.62
C LEU A 485 -13.02 -31.33 29.07
N PHE A 486 -12.84 -30.20 29.78
CA PHE A 486 -12.49 -30.20 31.20
C PHE A 486 -13.67 -30.67 32.08
N MET A 487 -14.92 -30.32 31.71
CA MET A 487 -16.10 -30.74 32.47
C MET A 487 -16.48 -32.22 32.24
N THR A 488 -16.25 -32.79 31.06
CA THR A 488 -16.43 -34.24 30.86
C THR A 488 -15.32 -35.06 31.54
N LEU A 489 -14.07 -34.59 31.58
CA LEU A 489 -13.02 -35.27 32.34
C LEU A 489 -13.24 -35.21 33.86
N LEU A 490 -13.80 -34.11 34.40
CA LEU A 490 -14.17 -34.05 35.82
C LEU A 490 -15.34 -34.99 36.16
N PHE A 491 -16.29 -35.18 35.24
CA PHE A 491 -17.44 -36.06 35.47
C PHE A 491 -17.04 -37.55 35.53
N PHE A 492 -16.03 -37.97 34.76
CA PHE A 492 -15.51 -39.34 34.80
C PHE A 492 -14.60 -39.62 36.02
N VAL A 493 -13.92 -38.60 36.57
CA VAL A 493 -13.10 -38.77 37.79
C VAL A 493 -13.97 -38.81 39.07
N ILE A 494 -15.13 -38.16 39.07
CA ILE A 494 -16.06 -38.16 40.22
C ILE A 494 -16.94 -39.43 40.26
N ILE A 495 -17.22 -40.07 39.11
CA ILE A 495 -17.96 -41.34 39.08
C ILE A 495 -17.04 -42.55 39.37
N GLY A 496 -15.74 -42.44 39.08
CA GLY A 496 -14.75 -43.48 39.39
C GLY A 496 -14.38 -43.64 40.87
N THR A 497 -14.84 -42.74 41.75
CA THR A 497 -14.59 -42.78 43.20
C THR A 497 -15.81 -43.19 44.04
N ILE A 498 -16.91 -43.62 43.42
CA ILE A 498 -18.10 -44.18 44.11
C ILE A 498 -18.20 -45.72 43.94
N PHE A 499 -17.26 -46.36 43.25
CA PHE A 499 -17.12 -47.82 43.21
C PHE A 499 -15.67 -48.26 43.46
N ILE A 500 -15.17 -48.00 44.68
CA ILE A 500 -14.21 -48.83 45.42
C ILE A 500 -14.64 -48.83 46.88
#